data_AF-A0A0W8DJH9-F1
#
_entry.id   AF-A0A0W8DJH9-F1
#
_cell.length_a   1.000
_cell.length_b   1.000
_cell.length_c   1.000
_cell.angle_alpha   90.00
_cell.angle_beta   90.00
_cell.angle_gamma   90.00
#
_symmetry.space_group_name_H-M   'P 1'
#
loop_
_entity.id
_entity.type
_entity.pdbx_description
1 polymer ?
#
loop_
_entity_poly.entity_id
_entity_poly.type
_entity_poly.pdbx_seq_one_letter_code
_entity_poly.pdbx_strand_id
1 'polypeptide(L)'
;MGFDTITTLKQLKAIQQTEKFKLYKRYAIKFDDLVVNRFKSGYTQPDWVFDSKTTAAEKYARAEIWAEMGRKDIDVKEFLGLRWANAEKLRMNSFYKHYVQAKGKTA
;
A
#
# COMPACT_ATOMS: atom_id res chain seq x y z
N MET A 1 9.38 8.68 10.67
CA MET A 1 9.68 7.23 10.60
C MET A 1 10.73 7.09 9.51
N GLY A 2 11.91 6.51 9.78
CA GLY A 2 13.11 6.59 8.92
C GLY A 2 13.01 5.88 7.56
N PHE A 3 12.07 6.30 6.73
CA PHE A 3 11.90 5.94 5.32
C PHE A 3 12.37 7.07 4.39
N ASP A 4 12.84 8.19 4.92
CA ASP A 4 13.28 9.38 4.20
C ASP A 4 14.41 9.11 3.17
N THR A 5 15.08 7.96 3.26
CA THR A 5 16.17 7.55 2.36
C THR A 5 15.86 6.34 1.48
N ILE A 6 14.66 5.74 1.61
CA ILE A 6 14.26 4.59 0.80
C ILE A 6 13.43 5.11 -0.36
N THR A 7 14.01 5.09 -1.55
CA THR A 7 13.35 5.57 -2.78
C THR A 7 13.12 4.45 -3.79
N THR A 8 13.68 3.26 -3.55
CA THR A 8 13.66 2.14 -4.51
C THR A 8 13.18 0.81 -3.91
N LEU A 9 12.55 -0.01 -4.74
CA LEU A 9 12.16 -1.39 -4.43
C LEU A 9 13.32 -2.26 -3.93
N LYS A 10 14.54 -2.02 -4.42
CA LYS A 10 15.73 -2.77 -4.04
C LYS A 10 16.14 -2.49 -2.59
N GLN A 11 16.08 -1.23 -2.17
CA GLN A 11 16.34 -0.84 -0.78
C GLN A 11 15.25 -1.35 0.17
N LEU A 12 13.99 -1.35 -0.29
CA LEU A 12 12.88 -1.94 0.47
C LEU A 12 13.16 -3.42 0.79
N LYS A 13 13.47 -4.24 -0.23
CA LYS A 13 13.79 -5.67 -0.03
C LYS A 13 14.92 -5.91 0.97
N ALA A 14 15.95 -5.08 0.95
CA ALA A 14 17.07 -5.20 1.87
C ALA A 14 16.66 -5.01 3.34
N ILE A 15 15.63 -4.20 3.61
CA ILE A 15 15.19 -3.92 4.98
C ILE A 15 14.02 -4.79 5.44
N GLN A 16 13.39 -5.58 4.56
CA GLN A 16 12.19 -6.34 4.89
C GLN A 16 12.36 -7.31 6.06
N GLN A 17 13.56 -7.86 6.23
CA GLN A 17 13.89 -8.80 7.30
C GLN A 17 14.25 -8.10 8.63
N THR A 18 14.41 -6.77 8.62
CA THR A 18 14.78 -6.02 9.82
C THR A 18 13.61 -5.88 10.79
N GLU A 19 13.90 -5.84 12.09
CA GLU A 19 12.88 -5.62 13.12
C GLU A 19 12.13 -4.30 12.93
N LYS A 20 12.81 -3.26 12.43
CA LYS A 20 12.18 -1.98 12.10
C LYS A 20 11.11 -2.12 11.03
N PHE A 21 11.38 -2.90 9.97
CA PHE A 21 10.38 -3.14 8.94
C PHE A 21 9.24 -4.03 9.43
N LYS A 22 9.52 -5.04 10.25
CA LYS A 22 8.46 -5.85 10.88
C LYS A 22 7.52 -5.00 11.74
N LEU A 23 8.07 -4.06 12.51
CA LEU A 23 7.28 -3.09 13.28
C LEU A 23 6.44 -2.19 12.35
N TYR A 24 7.05 -1.65 11.30
CA TYR A 24 6.33 -0.87 10.29
C TYR A 24 5.19 -1.67 9.65
N LYS A 25 5.43 -2.92 9.26
CA LYS A 25 4.42 -3.80 8.66
C LYS A 25 3.24 -4.01 9.61
N ARG A 26 3.50 -4.26 10.90
CA ARG A 26 2.44 -4.37 11.92
C ARG A 26 1.63 -3.08 12.04
N TYR A 27 2.31 -1.92 12.05
CA TYR A 27 1.65 -0.61 12.03
C TYR A 27 0.79 -0.44 10.78
N ALA A 28 1.34 -0.74 9.62
CA ALA A 28 0.69 -0.58 8.33
C ALA A 28 -0.61 -1.39 8.23
N ILE A 29 -0.55 -2.68 8.61
CA ILE A 29 -1.72 -3.56 8.65
C ILE A 29 -2.81 -2.98 9.55
N LYS A 30 -2.48 -2.63 10.80
CA LYS A 30 -3.46 -2.09 11.75
C LYS A 30 -4.08 -0.78 11.26
N PHE A 31 -3.26 0.11 10.73
CA PHE A 31 -3.73 1.39 10.20
C PHE A 31 -4.67 1.18 9.01
N ASP A 32 -4.28 0.33 8.04
CA ASP A 32 -5.09 0.08 6.84
C ASP A 32 -6.41 -0.65 7.17
N ASP A 33 -6.44 -1.49 8.21
CA ASP A 33 -7.67 -2.10 8.71
C ASP A 33 -8.60 -1.08 9.36
N LEU A 34 -8.06 -0.15 10.15
CA LEU A 34 -8.83 0.95 10.73
C LEU A 34 -9.42 1.85 9.63
N VAL A 35 -8.65 2.16 8.60
CA VAL A 35 -9.12 2.97 7.47
C VAL A 35 -10.24 2.25 6.71
N VAL A 36 -10.07 0.96 6.38
CA VAL A 36 -11.14 0.18 5.70
C VAL A 36 -12.39 0.03 6.55
N ASN A 37 -12.25 -0.19 7.86
CA ASN A 37 -13.41 -0.24 8.74
C ASN A 37 -14.14 1.11 8.80
N ARG A 38 -13.40 2.22 8.78
CA ARG A 38 -14.01 3.56 8.70
C ARG A 38 -14.75 3.78 7.37
N PHE A 39 -14.23 3.28 6.25
CA PHE A 39 -14.93 3.32 4.95
C PHE A 39 -16.28 2.61 5.00
N LYS A 40 -16.32 1.43 5.61
CA LYS A 40 -17.54 0.61 5.69
C LYS A 40 -18.62 1.25 6.56
N SER A 41 -18.24 2.10 7.52
CA SER A 41 -19.18 2.82 8.40
C SER A 41 -19.84 4.04 7.75
N GLY A 42 -19.71 4.23 6.43
CA GLY A 42 -20.37 5.31 5.69
C GLY A 42 -19.73 6.69 5.84
N TYR A 43 -18.56 6.78 6.47
CA TYR A 43 -17.78 8.01 6.52
C TYR A 43 -17.08 8.27 5.19
N THR A 44 -17.00 9.55 4.79
CA THR A 44 -16.28 10.00 3.60
C THR A 44 -14.83 9.52 3.64
N GLN A 45 -14.35 9.07 2.49
CA GLN A 45 -12.97 8.66 2.31
C GLN A 45 -12.03 9.79 2.76
N PRO A 46 -11.05 9.54 3.64
CA PRO A 46 -10.08 10.56 3.94
C PRO A 46 -9.16 10.75 2.73
N ASP A 47 -8.99 12.01 2.31
CA ASP A 47 -7.98 12.43 1.33
C ASP A 47 -6.54 12.09 1.75
N TRP A 48 -6.33 11.64 2.99
CA TRP A 48 -5.03 11.56 3.66
C TRP A 48 -4.43 10.16 3.82
N VAL A 49 -4.96 9.09 3.19
CA VAL A 49 -4.37 7.73 3.34
C VAL A 49 -2.86 7.76 3.06
N PHE A 50 -2.48 8.49 2.00
CA PHE A 50 -1.12 8.89 1.77
C PHE A 50 -1.05 10.41 1.83
N ASP A 51 -0.36 10.94 2.84
CA ASP A 51 -0.03 12.36 2.88
C ASP A 51 0.95 12.72 1.73
N SER A 52 1.01 14.01 1.40
CA SER A 52 1.99 14.61 0.47
C SER A 52 3.44 14.14 0.68
N LYS A 53 3.81 13.77 1.91
CA LYS A 53 5.17 13.31 2.28
C LYS A 53 5.40 11.80 2.07
N THR A 54 4.39 11.04 1.68
CA THR A 54 4.52 9.59 1.50
C THR A 54 5.48 9.28 0.36
N THR A 55 6.57 8.58 0.66
CA THR A 55 7.57 8.22 -0.34
C THR A 55 7.07 7.10 -1.27
N ALA A 56 7.65 7.02 -2.47
CA ALA A 56 7.34 5.94 -3.40
C ALA A 56 7.66 4.56 -2.81
N ALA A 57 8.74 4.44 -2.03
CA ALA A 57 9.08 3.18 -1.39
C ALA A 57 8.06 2.76 -0.33
N GLU A 58 7.49 3.71 0.41
CA GLU A 58 6.42 3.40 1.34
C GLU A 58 5.20 2.84 0.60
N LYS A 59 4.81 3.44 -0.52
CA LYS A 59 3.70 2.94 -1.35
C LYS A 59 3.98 1.54 -1.92
N TYR A 60 5.23 1.26 -2.32
CA TYR A 60 5.63 -0.09 -2.72
C TYR A 60 5.60 -1.10 -1.55
N ALA A 61 6.03 -0.68 -0.36
CA ALA A 61 5.97 -1.50 0.85
C ALA A 61 4.53 -1.87 1.19
N ARG A 62 3.63 -0.88 1.14
CA ARG A 62 2.19 -1.08 1.31
C ARG A 62 1.63 -2.04 0.27
N ALA A 63 1.99 -1.88 -1.01
CA ALA A 63 1.55 -2.78 -2.07
C ALA A 63 1.95 -4.24 -1.84
N GLU A 64 3.17 -4.49 -1.35
CA GLU A 64 3.60 -5.86 -1.00
C GLU A 64 2.85 -6.41 0.22
N ILE A 65 2.65 -5.58 1.25
CA ILE A 65 1.87 -5.98 2.44
C ILE A 65 0.43 -6.29 2.07
N TRP A 66 -0.21 -5.50 1.21
CA TRP A 66 -1.58 -5.74 0.74
C TRP A 66 -1.69 -7.03 -0.06
N ALA A 67 -0.70 -7.34 -0.89
CA ALA A 67 -0.63 -8.58 -1.63
C ALA A 67 -0.53 -9.78 -0.67
N GLU A 68 0.38 -9.71 0.31
CA GLU A 68 0.58 -10.77 1.31
C GLU A 68 -0.67 -11.00 2.17
N MET A 69 -1.36 -9.93 2.56
CA MET A 69 -2.59 -10.00 3.36
C MET A 69 -3.83 -10.40 2.55
N GLY A 70 -3.70 -10.59 1.22
CA GLY A 70 -4.85 -10.86 0.35
C GLY A 70 -5.88 -9.74 0.33
N ARG A 71 -5.46 -8.49 0.54
CA ARG A 71 -6.36 -7.32 0.61
C ARG A 71 -7.17 -7.19 -0.68
N LYS A 72 -8.43 -6.75 -0.59
CA LYS A 72 -9.31 -6.67 -1.76
C LYS A 72 -8.86 -5.57 -2.71
N ASP A 73 -9.12 -5.81 -4.00
CA ASP A 73 -8.72 -4.92 -5.07
C ASP A 73 -9.36 -3.52 -4.95
N ILE A 74 -10.62 -3.48 -4.49
CA ILE A 74 -11.33 -2.22 -4.24
C ILE A 74 -10.64 -1.38 -3.16
N ASP A 75 -10.22 -1.99 -2.05
CA ASP A 75 -9.55 -1.27 -0.95
C ASP A 75 -8.20 -0.70 -1.42
N VAL A 76 -7.45 -1.47 -2.22
CA VAL A 76 -6.16 -1.03 -2.79
C VAL A 76 -6.36 0.12 -3.77
N LYS A 77 -7.39 0.06 -4.61
CA LYS A 77 -7.75 1.17 -5.51
C LYS A 77 -8.13 2.41 -4.71
N GLU A 78 -8.88 2.27 -3.62
CA GLU A 78 -9.23 3.39 -2.76
C GLU A 78 -8.00 4.03 -2.13
N PHE A 79 -7.09 3.25 -1.56
CA PHE A 79 -5.84 3.76 -0.99
C PHE A 79 -4.96 4.52 -1.99
N LEU A 80 -4.98 4.11 -3.25
CA LEU A 80 -4.19 4.74 -4.31
C LEU A 80 -4.94 5.90 -5.02
N GLY A 81 -6.16 6.24 -4.61
CA GLY A 81 -6.98 7.25 -5.29
C GLY A 81 -7.47 6.81 -6.68
N LEU A 82 -7.53 5.50 -6.93
CA LEU A 82 -7.87 4.88 -8.20
C LEU A 82 -9.28 4.27 -8.22
N ARG A 83 -10.14 4.61 -7.26
CA ARG A 83 -11.50 4.03 -7.13
C ARG A 83 -12.29 4.07 -8.45
N TRP A 84 -12.20 5.19 -9.16
CA TRP A 84 -12.90 5.44 -10.43
C TRP A 84 -11.96 5.36 -11.65
N ALA A 85 -10.76 4.83 -11.47
CA ALA A 85 -9.80 4.69 -12.57
C ALA A 85 -10.26 3.60 -13.54
N ASN A 86 -10.16 3.88 -14.84
CA ASN A 86 -10.37 2.88 -15.89
C ASN A 86 -9.19 1.90 -15.97
N ALA A 87 -9.35 0.84 -16.77
CA ALA A 87 -8.33 -0.21 -16.91
C ALA A 87 -6.95 0.32 -17.36
N GLU A 88 -6.92 1.36 -18.19
CA GLU A 88 -5.68 1.98 -18.65
C GLU A 88 -4.95 2.71 -17.51
N LYS A 89 -5.65 3.57 -16.76
CA LYS A 89 -5.11 4.25 -15.58
C LYS A 89 -4.60 3.29 -14.51
N LEU A 90 -5.30 2.16 -14.33
CA LEU A 90 -4.86 1.10 -13.42
C LEU A 90 -3.55 0.47 -13.89
N ARG A 91 -3.41 0.19 -15.19
CA ARG A 91 -2.17 -0.37 -15.78
C ARG A 91 -0.99 0.59 -15.71
N MET A 92 -1.24 1.90 -15.78
CA MET A 92 -0.21 2.94 -15.69
C MET A 92 0.27 3.21 -14.26
N ASN A 93 -0.52 2.87 -13.23
CA ASN A 93 -0.12 3.08 -11.85
C ASN A 93 0.89 2.01 -11.39
N SER A 94 2.14 2.41 -11.20
CA SER A 94 3.23 1.49 -10.82
C SER A 94 2.99 0.76 -9.50
N PHE A 95 2.32 1.38 -8.51
CA PHE A 95 2.06 0.75 -7.21
C PHE A 95 0.97 -0.32 -7.31
N TYR A 96 -0.11 -0.02 -8.03
CA TYR A 96 -1.18 -1.00 -8.28
C TYR A 96 -0.66 -2.18 -9.11
N LYS A 97 0.13 -1.90 -10.15
CA LYS A 97 0.81 -2.93 -10.95
C LYS A 97 1.73 -3.81 -10.10
N HIS A 98 2.42 -3.23 -9.11
CA HIS A 98 3.27 -4.00 -8.19
C HIS A 98 2.45 -4.89 -7.25
N TYR A 99 1.35 -4.37 -6.69
CA TYR A 99 0.41 -5.15 -5.88
C TYR A 99 -0.12 -6.37 -6.65
N VAL A 100 -0.59 -6.19 -7.89
CA VAL A 100 -1.09 -7.30 -8.71
C VAL A 100 -0.02 -8.36 -8.97
N GLN A 101 1.21 -7.93 -9.28
CA GLN A 101 2.34 -8.85 -9.47
C GLN A 101 2.73 -9.60 -8.19
N ALA A 102 2.73 -8.91 -7.04
CA ALA A 102 3.06 -9.54 -5.76
C ALA A 102 1.98 -10.54 -5.34
N LYS A 103 0.71 -10.21 -5.57
CA LYS A 103 -0.43 -11.09 -5.25
C LYS A 103 -0.41 -12.40 -6.05
N GLY A 104 0.01 -12.34 -7.32
CA GLY A 104 0.18 -13.53 -8.16
C GLY A 104 1.36 -14.42 -7.78
N LYS A 105 2.28 -13.96 -6.92
CA LYS A 105 3.41 -14.77 -6.40
C LYS A 105 3.10 -15.48 -5.08
N THR A 106 2.07 -15.02 -4.37
CA THR A 106 1.62 -15.55 -3.08
C THR A 106 0.40 -16.48 -3.22
N ALA A 107 -0.03 -16.76 -4.45
CA ALA A 107 -1.14 -17.65 -4.80
C ALA A 107 -0.65 -19.05 -5.17
#